data_AF-A0A6L8DNM4-F1
#
_entry.id   AF-A0A6L8DNM4-F1
#
_cell.length_a   1.000
_cell.length_b   1.000
_cell.length_c   1.000
_cell.angle_alpha   90.00
_cell.angle_beta   90.00
_cell.angle_gamma   90.00
#
_symmetry.space_group_name_H-M   'P 1'
#
loop_
_entity.id
_entity.type
_entity.pdbx_description
1 polymer ?
#
loop_
_entity_poly.entity_id
_entity_poly.type
_entity_poly.pdbx_seq_one_letter_code
_entity_poly.pdbx_strand_id
1 'polypeptide(L)'
;MGARYRYRPQVLEALAAHGVRPTPSTRPELVHEFVSDLYRFELRRLRARQVRGEIPRQEYSNHVVALRRRYLLVSVPLRHWTCDV
;
A
#
# COMPACT_ATOMS: atom_id res chain seq x y z
N MET A 1 21.53 -3.49 20.15
CA MET A 1 20.13 -3.66 20.59
C MET A 1 19.25 -3.13 19.46
N GLY A 2 18.58 -3.99 18.70
CA GLY A 2 17.81 -3.55 17.52
C GLY A 2 16.53 -2.83 17.92
N ALA A 3 16.14 -1.80 17.17
CA ALA A 3 14.87 -1.12 17.39
C ALA A 3 13.70 -2.10 17.20
N ARG A 4 12.76 -2.09 18.13
CA ARG A 4 11.54 -2.91 18.08
C ARG A 4 10.33 -2.02 17.87
N TYR A 5 9.65 -2.21 16.75
CA TYR A 5 8.45 -1.49 16.34
C TYR A 5 7.19 -2.30 16.70
N ARG A 6 6.19 -1.61 17.25
CA ARG A 6 4.88 -2.19 17.54
C ARG A 6 3.86 -1.69 16.53
N TYR A 7 3.69 -2.43 15.45
CA TYR A 7 2.65 -2.14 14.44
C TYR A 7 1.26 -2.28 15.05
N ARG A 8 0.35 -1.39 14.66
CA ARG A 8 -1.07 -1.50 14.99
C ARG A 8 -1.69 -2.71 14.28
N PRO A 9 -2.62 -3.44 14.92
CA PRO A 9 -3.27 -4.59 14.30
C PRO A 9 -3.91 -4.28 12.93
N GLN A 10 -4.59 -3.14 12.81
CA GLN A 10 -5.25 -2.73 11.56
C GLN A 10 -4.25 -2.48 10.43
N VAL A 11 -3.04 -2.01 10.76
CA VAL A 11 -1.96 -1.84 9.78
C VAL A 11 -1.43 -3.20 9.35
N LEU A 12 -1.23 -4.14 10.27
CA LEU A 12 -0.79 -5.50 9.93
C LEU A 12 -1.80 -6.23 9.02
N GLU A 13 -3.09 -6.11 9.31
CA GLU A 13 -4.17 -6.68 8.49
C GLU A 13 -4.18 -6.10 7.07
N ALA A 14 -4.10 -4.76 6.95
CA ALA A 14 -4.04 -4.09 5.67
C ALA A 14 -2.78 -4.46 4.87
N LEU A 15 -1.62 -4.57 5.52
CA LEU A 15 -0.38 -5.03 4.89
C LEU A 15 -0.48 -6.48 4.42
N ALA A 16 -1.07 -7.36 5.23
CA ALA A 16 -1.24 -8.77 4.91
C ALA A 16 -2.14 -8.97 3.67
N ALA A 17 -3.13 -8.11 3.45
CA ALA A 17 -3.96 -8.10 2.24
C ALA A 17 -3.16 -7.82 0.95
N HIS A 18 -1.97 -7.23 1.08
CA HIS A 18 -1.01 -7.01 -0.01
C HIS A 18 0.17 -8.00 0.02
N GLY A 19 0.11 -9.04 0.86
CA GLY A 19 1.18 -10.02 1.01
C GLY A 19 2.38 -9.55 1.85
N VAL A 20 2.26 -8.41 2.53
CA VAL A 20 3.35 -7.82 3.33
C VAL A 20 3.16 -8.18 4.80
N ARG A 21 4.19 -8.75 5.44
CA ARG A 21 4.15 -9.15 6.85
C ARG A 21 5.42 -8.67 7.57
N PRO A 22 5.44 -7.41 8.05
CA PRO A 22 6.61 -6.91 8.75
C PRO A 22 6.73 -7.57 10.12
N THR A 23 7.96 -7.75 10.56
CA THR A 23 8.27 -8.19 11.92
C THR A 23 8.44 -6.98 12.84
N PRO A 24 8.47 -7.17 14.17
CA PRO A 24 8.80 -6.09 15.10
C PRO A 24 10.20 -5.48 14.88
N SER A 25 11.12 -6.10 14.13
CA SER A 25 12.41 -5.49 13.78
C SER A 25 12.40 -4.77 12.43
N THR A 26 11.30 -4.86 11.68
CA THR A 26 11.18 -4.22 10.37
C THR A 26 10.78 -2.76 10.57
N ARG A 27 11.55 -1.84 9.99
CA ARG A 27 11.31 -0.39 10.06
C ARG A 27 10.03 0.01 9.31
N PRO A 28 9.09 0.76 9.93
CA PRO A 28 7.87 1.21 9.26
C PRO A 28 8.13 1.99 7.96
N GLU A 29 9.20 2.79 7.90
CA GLU A 29 9.57 3.54 6.69
C GLU A 29 9.82 2.61 5.50
N LEU A 30 10.55 1.51 5.72
CA LEU A 30 10.87 0.53 4.68
C LEU A 30 9.61 -0.18 4.16
N VAL A 31 8.70 -0.50 5.07
CA VAL A 31 7.42 -1.15 4.72
C VAL A 31 6.54 -0.19 3.93
N HIS A 32 6.46 1.07 4.35
CA HIS A 32 5.69 2.10 3.66
C HIS A 32 6.23 2.37 2.26
N GLU A 33 7.55 2.47 2.10
CA GLU A 33 8.20 2.61 0.80
C GLU A 33 7.86 1.43 -0.12
N PHE A 34 8.03 0.20 0.37
CA PHE A 34 7.72 -1.01 -0.39
C PHE A 34 6.26 -1.03 -0.89
N VAL A 35 5.29 -0.76 -0.01
CA VAL A 35 3.87 -0.75 -0.39
C VAL A 35 3.53 0.42 -1.31
N SER A 36 4.19 1.56 -1.14
CA SER A 36 4.07 2.71 -2.05
C SER A 36 4.54 2.37 -3.46
N ASP A 37 5.65 1.64 -3.59
CA ASP A 37 6.16 1.17 -4.87
C ASP A 37 5.25 0.12 -5.52
N LEU A 38 4.72 -0.80 -4.72
CA LEU A 38 3.71 -1.74 -5.19
C LEU A 38 2.47 -1.02 -5.74
N TYR A 39 1.98 0.01 -5.04
CA TYR A 39 0.87 0.84 -5.51
C TYR A 39 1.19 1.57 -6.83
N ARG A 40 2.38 2.15 -6.96
CA ARG A 40 2.84 2.82 -8.20
C ARG A 40 2.94 1.82 -9.36
N PHE A 41 3.42 0.60 -9.09
CA PHE A 41 3.47 -0.47 -10.08
C PHE A 41 2.06 -0.84 -10.58
N GLU A 42 1.10 -1.03 -9.66
CA GLU A 42 -0.29 -1.33 -10.02
C GLU A 42 -0.95 -0.20 -10.83
N LEU A 43 -0.67 1.07 -10.50
CA LEU A 43 -1.13 2.21 -11.30
C LEU A 43 -0.56 2.20 -12.72
N ARG A 44 0.75 1.94 -12.87
CA ARG A 44 1.39 1.84 -14.20
C ARG A 44 0.80 0.68 -15.00
N ARG A 45 0.55 -0.46 -14.35
CA ARG A 45 -0.11 -1.62 -14.97
C ARG A 45 -1.52 -1.27 -15.43
N LEU A 46 -2.30 -0.58 -14.60
CA LEU A 46 -3.66 -0.15 -14.96
C LEU A 46 -3.65 0.81 -16.15
N ARG A 47 -2.71 1.76 -16.17
CA ARG A 47 -2.51 2.68 -17.30
C ARG A 47 -2.11 1.94 -18.57
N ALA A 48 -1.23 0.95 -18.48
CA ALA A 48 -0.83 0.15 -19.64
C ALA A 48 -2.02 -0.62 -20.23
N ARG A 49 -2.89 -1.18 -19.39
CA ARG A 49 -4.13 -1.85 -19.83
C ARG A 49 -5.09 -0.90 -20.53
N GLN A 50 -5.25 0.31 -20.00
CA GLN A 50 -6.04 1.36 -20.66
C GLN A 50 -5.46 1.72 -22.05
N VAL A 51 -4.15 1.91 -22.16
CA VAL A 51 -3.50 2.24 -23.44
C VAL A 51 -3.63 1.11 -24.46
N ARG A 52 -3.65 -0.15 -24.01
CA ARG A 52 -3.93 -1.32 -24.84
C ARG A 52 -5.40 -1.48 -25.23
N GLY A 53 -6.30 -0.64 -24.72
CA GLY A 53 -7.73 -0.71 -25.00
C GLY A 53 -8.49 -1.76 -24.19
N GLU A 54 -7.84 -2.43 -23.23
CA GLU A 54 -8.50 -3.41 -22.34
C GLU A 54 -9.49 -2.76 -21.36
N ILE A 55 -9.37 -1.45 -21.15
CA ILE A 55 -10.21 -0.67 -20.24
C ILE A 55 -10.71 0.54 -21.02
N PRO A 56 -12.04 0.70 -21.19
CA PRO A 56 -12.61 1.89 -21.79
C PRO A 56 -12.16 3.16 -21.05
N ARG A 57 -11.89 4.23 -21.79
CA ARG A 57 -11.39 5.50 -21.20
C ARG A 57 -12.30 6.04 -20.09
N GLN A 58 -13.61 5.88 -20.25
CA GLN A 58 -14.61 6.35 -19.27
C GLN A 58 -14.59 5.53 -17.96
N GLU A 59 -14.13 4.28 -18.00
CA GLU A 59 -14.07 3.40 -16.83
C GLU A 59 -12.74 3.48 -16.08
N TYR A 60 -11.68 4.01 -16.73
CA TYR A 60 -10.35 4.11 -16.14
C TYR A 60 -10.32 4.79 -14.77
N SER A 61 -11.06 5.89 -14.61
CA SER A 61 -11.19 6.60 -13.33
C SER A 61 -11.78 5.72 -12.24
N ASN A 62 -12.82 4.94 -12.54
CA ASN A 62 -13.43 4.01 -11.59
C ASN A 62 -12.45 2.93 -11.15
N HIS A 63 -11.66 2.38 -12.08
CA HIS A 63 -10.62 1.42 -11.73
C HIS A 63 -9.50 2.03 -10.86
N VAL A 64 -9.10 3.28 -11.12
CA VAL A 64 -8.13 4.01 -10.28
C VAL A 64 -8.69 4.20 -8.86
N VAL A 65 -9.95 4.60 -8.73
CA VAL A 65 -10.60 4.77 -7.42
C VAL A 65 -10.68 3.43 -6.68
N ALA A 66 -11.08 2.36 -7.36
CA ALA A 66 -11.10 1.01 -6.78
C ALA A 66 -9.70 0.56 -6.33
N LEU A 67 -8.66 0.86 -7.10
CA LEU A 67 -7.28 0.60 -6.71
C LEU A 67 -6.89 1.41 -5.47
N ARG A 68 -7.15 2.73 -5.45
CA ARG A 68 -6.82 3.60 -4.31
C ARG A 68 -7.50 3.15 -3.02
N ARG A 69 -8.73 2.64 -3.09
CA ARG A 69 -9.45 2.09 -1.93
C ARG A 69 -8.76 0.86 -1.34
N ARG A 70 -8.09 0.03 -2.16
CA ARG A 70 -7.30 -1.10 -1.68
C ARG A 70 -6.02 -0.65 -0.99
N TYR A 71 -5.40 0.44 -1.45
CA TYR A 71 -4.13 0.96 -0.93
C TYR A 71 -4.30 2.20 -0.03
N LEU A 72 -5.42 2.32 0.70
CA LEU A 72 -5.65 3.47 1.60
C LEU A 72 -4.52 3.66 2.61
N LEU A 73 -3.91 2.57 3.05
CA LEU A 73 -2.80 2.56 3.99
C LEU A 73 -1.61 3.43 3.52
N VAL A 74 -1.33 3.50 2.21
CA VAL A 74 -0.26 4.36 1.64
C VAL A 74 -0.48 5.84 1.97
N SER A 75 -1.74 6.26 2.09
CA SER A 75 -2.12 7.64 2.44
C SER A 75 -2.09 7.92 3.94
N VAL A 76 -1.90 6.89 4.78
CA VAL A 76 -1.86 7.03 6.25
C VAL A 76 -0.44 7.44 6.68
N PRO A 77 -0.27 8.55 7.41
CA PRO A 77 1.03 8.96 7.93
C PRO A 77 1.67 7.88 8.82
N LEU A 78 2.99 7.69 8.70
CA LEU A 78 3.76 6.64 9.40
C LEU A 78 3.58 6.64 10.92
N ARG A 79 3.45 7.81 11.56
CA ARG A 79 3.15 7.92 13.00
C ARG A 79 1.88 7.18 13.44
N HIS A 80 0.96 6.91 12.52
CA HIS A 80 -0.27 6.17 12.79
C HIS A 80 -0.13 4.66 12.52
N TRP A 81 1.01 4.20 12.01
CA TRP A 81 1.24 2.78 11.73
C TRP A 81 1.64 1.99 12.97
N THR A 82 2.35 2.65 13.88
CA THR A 82 2.79 2.08 15.15
C THR A 82 1.98 2.65 16.31
N CYS A 83 1.91 1.90 17.40
CA CYS A 83 1.65 2.49 18.71
C CYS A 83 2.99 3.02 19.21
N ASP A 84 3.05 4.30 19.59
CA ASP A 84 4.25 4.86 20.24
C ASP A 84 4.65 3.97 21.43
N VAL A 85 5.96 3.79 21.60
CA VAL A 85 6.58 3.24 22.82
C VAL A 85 6.96 4.41 23.70
#